data_AF-A0A838VZK9-F1
#
_entry.id   AF-A0A838VZK9-F1
#
_cell.length_a   1.000
_cell.length_b   1.000
_cell.length_c   1.000
_cell.angle_alpha   90.00
_cell.angle_beta   90.00
_cell.angle_gamma   90.00
#
_symmetry.space_group_name_H-M   'P 1'
#
loop_
_entity.id
_entity.type
_entity.pdbx_description
1 polymer ?
#
loop_
_entity_poly.entity_id
_entity_poly.type
_entity_poly.pdbx_seq_one_letter_code
_entity_poly.pdbx_strand_id
1 'polypeptide(L)'
;KVHYLINNWKNNLAIPNIEEVRDFAVTVRKSGMSIKQCAQGFRILQLLKIIGIGDDNEDIKYDDDITHEISCFIETVYKNCKSLGIQPTIVPLWIKDLLDCLHPTTSNGKNGDQQQTPMETHPKKNSSSIHWTNETFSDSQTKHQDPSSHPEIKIPFFSQVSNTIAQKKIECSKIEKYRNELKIEIDGLELQIEQTRDSLNQITQDEKFVMSCIDWFSKLKKELWVSYGIAIEDDIQSFGQIVNDFKNHGFDSSRIIKEYLQALSLKMEIKTNEDKVQTLQNQVDALNNSVLTLQSQVKMHRQTLYAFSELEAMKFGMNELQQLWLTILEIAEANAIPSEQAVSKFIKDVEEQYNSKLGFEKKVNEKRNELNQLNSEVNKNRLILQATPFLGTALHSLFKNGVGEQDIIGINLLAQEYKNNIVSLDVVYENKENKQDKGTKTDEREIWRLLTDELKRYGGIKIAIRKQTEKLDMIKQEISDSEKQKQEAFAYCKLAICLTNAIDNKISHLRGLIEHYFDKDMYSKISTVHPTLLPMLIFITDNKSNNKRPDEEKKEEDK
;
A
#
# COMPACT_ATOMS: atom_id res chain seq x y z
N LYS A 1 -5.81 -38.54 42.53
CA LYS A 1 -6.78 -39.62 42.17
C LYS A 1 -8.11 -39.08 41.65
N VAL A 2 -8.74 -38.08 42.28
CA VAL A 2 -10.02 -37.49 41.81
C VAL A 2 -9.91 -36.81 40.44
N HIS A 3 -8.83 -36.05 40.18
CA HIS A 3 -8.62 -35.35 38.91
C HIS A 3 -8.46 -36.29 37.70
N TYR A 4 -7.87 -37.47 37.89
CA TYR A 4 -7.70 -38.47 36.83
C TYR A 4 -9.03 -39.16 36.48
N LEU A 5 -9.87 -39.44 37.49
CA LEU A 5 -11.22 -39.98 37.26
C LEU A 5 -12.11 -38.98 36.49
N ILE A 6 -12.04 -37.69 36.83
CA ILE A 6 -12.81 -36.63 36.18
C ILE A 6 -12.39 -36.47 34.71
N ASN A 7 -11.10 -36.50 34.40
CA ASN A 7 -10.62 -36.43 33.02
C ASN A 7 -11.00 -37.66 32.19
N ASN A 8 -10.96 -38.85 32.78
CA ASN A 8 -11.36 -40.08 32.08
C ASN A 8 -12.86 -40.11 31.78
N TRP A 9 -13.68 -39.59 32.70
CA TRP A 9 -15.12 -39.40 32.47
C TRP A 9 -15.43 -38.37 31.38
N LYS A 10 -14.71 -37.24 31.38
CA LYS A 10 -14.84 -36.22 30.32
C LYS A 10 -14.54 -36.78 28.93
N ASN A 11 -13.47 -37.58 28.82
CA ASN A 11 -13.05 -38.14 27.53
C ASN A 11 -14.03 -39.21 27.02
N ASN A 12 -14.67 -39.96 27.91
CA ASN A 12 -15.64 -41.00 27.53
C ASN A 12 -17.01 -40.47 27.10
N LEU A 13 -17.38 -39.24 27.50
CA LEU A 13 -18.69 -38.67 27.15
C LEU A 13 -18.73 -38.05 25.75
N ALA A 14 -17.59 -37.80 25.09
CA ALA A 14 -17.50 -37.27 23.71
C ALA A 14 -18.41 -36.06 23.40
N ILE A 15 -18.80 -35.28 24.41
CA ILE A 15 -19.58 -34.05 24.25
C ILE A 15 -18.58 -32.89 24.31
N PRO A 16 -18.30 -32.19 23.19
CA PRO A 16 -17.21 -31.22 23.11
C PRO A 16 -17.35 -30.00 24.04
N ASN A 17 -18.52 -29.79 24.68
CA ASN A 17 -18.84 -28.55 25.39
C ASN A 17 -19.24 -28.75 26.87
N ILE A 18 -18.78 -29.81 27.53
CA ILE A 18 -19.23 -30.14 28.90
C ILE A 18 -18.89 -29.07 29.95
N GLU A 19 -17.79 -28.33 29.77
CA GLU A 19 -17.46 -27.20 30.67
C GLU A 19 -18.33 -25.98 30.40
N GLU A 20 -18.71 -25.72 29.14
CA GLU A 20 -19.69 -24.66 28.82
C GLU A 20 -21.06 -24.97 29.42
N VAL A 21 -21.50 -26.23 29.36
CA VAL A 21 -22.75 -26.67 29.99
C VAL A 21 -22.68 -26.52 31.51
N ARG A 22 -21.52 -26.79 32.12
CA ARG A 22 -21.30 -26.61 33.55
C ARG A 22 -21.32 -25.13 33.93
N ASP A 23 -20.63 -24.28 33.18
CA ASP A 23 -20.57 -22.84 33.42
C ASP A 23 -21.94 -22.18 33.21
N PHE A 24 -22.68 -22.63 32.20
CA PHE A 24 -24.08 -22.29 32.01
C PHE A 24 -24.93 -22.72 33.21
N ALA A 25 -24.81 -23.96 33.68
CA ALA A 25 -25.56 -24.46 34.84
C ALA A 25 -25.23 -23.70 36.14
N VAL A 26 -23.97 -23.30 36.33
CA VAL A 26 -23.55 -22.45 37.45
C VAL A 26 -24.15 -21.06 37.33
N THR A 27 -24.16 -20.49 36.13
CA THR A 27 -24.73 -19.15 35.86
C THR A 27 -26.24 -19.12 36.08
N VAL A 28 -26.96 -20.13 35.59
CA VAL A 28 -28.41 -20.31 35.82
C VAL A 28 -28.73 -20.48 37.30
N ARG A 29 -27.92 -21.24 38.04
CA ARG A 29 -28.10 -21.41 39.49
C ARG A 29 -27.84 -20.11 40.25
N LYS A 30 -26.82 -19.32 39.84
CA LYS A 30 -26.50 -18.02 40.44
C LYS A 30 -27.56 -16.96 40.15
N SER A 31 -28.20 -17.00 38.99
CA SER A 31 -29.28 -16.05 38.64
C SER A 31 -30.63 -16.37 39.29
N GLY A 32 -30.74 -17.50 40.01
CA GLY A 32 -32.00 -17.95 40.62
C GLY A 32 -33.04 -18.40 39.60
N MET A 33 -32.64 -18.62 38.34
CA MET A 33 -33.53 -19.07 37.27
C MET A 33 -33.59 -20.60 37.24
N SER A 34 -34.77 -21.14 36.94
CA SER A 34 -34.93 -22.57 36.65
C SER A 34 -34.59 -22.87 35.19
N ILE A 35 -34.16 -24.10 34.90
CA ILE A 35 -33.92 -24.57 33.52
C ILE A 35 -35.17 -24.38 32.64
N LYS A 36 -36.37 -24.55 33.22
CA LYS A 36 -37.64 -24.30 32.55
C LYS A 36 -37.79 -22.84 32.12
N GLN A 37 -37.38 -21.89 32.97
CA GLN A 37 -37.39 -20.45 32.63
C GLN A 37 -36.34 -20.10 31.57
N CYS A 38 -35.15 -20.72 31.60
CA CYS A 38 -34.15 -20.52 30.56
C CYS A 38 -34.62 -21.05 29.20
N ALA A 39 -35.22 -22.24 29.16
CA ALA A 39 -35.81 -22.80 27.94
C ALA A 39 -36.97 -21.93 27.43
N GLN A 40 -37.75 -21.36 28.33
CA GLN A 40 -38.85 -20.46 28.00
C GLN A 40 -38.33 -19.12 27.43
N GLY A 41 -37.27 -18.53 28.02
CA GLY A 41 -36.61 -17.35 27.50
C GLY A 41 -35.98 -17.58 26.12
N PHE A 42 -35.35 -18.74 25.91
CA PHE A 42 -34.81 -19.12 24.60
C PHE A 42 -35.92 -19.26 23.55
N ARG A 43 -37.08 -19.84 23.90
CA ARG A 43 -38.23 -19.89 22.99
C ARG A 43 -38.74 -18.50 22.63
N ILE A 44 -38.82 -17.57 23.58
CA ILE A 44 -39.20 -16.18 23.29
C ILE A 44 -38.21 -15.57 22.29
N LEU A 45 -36.91 -15.75 22.51
CA LEU A 45 -35.88 -15.24 21.61
C LEU A 45 -36.04 -15.78 20.19
N GLN A 46 -36.31 -17.07 20.03
CA GLN A 46 -36.57 -17.68 18.72
C GLN A 46 -37.84 -17.13 18.07
N LEU A 47 -38.90 -16.89 18.83
CA LEU A 47 -40.12 -16.28 18.32
C LEU A 47 -39.92 -14.82 17.90
N LEU A 48 -39.12 -14.05 18.65
CA LEU A 48 -38.77 -12.68 18.30
C LEU A 48 -37.95 -12.62 17.01
N LYS A 49 -37.02 -13.58 16.82
CA LYS A 49 -36.29 -13.72 15.54
C LYS A 49 -37.22 -14.00 14.37
N ILE A 50 -38.23 -14.86 14.54
CA ILE A 50 -39.23 -15.16 13.49
C ILE A 50 -40.04 -13.91 13.10
N ILE A 51 -40.25 -12.97 14.03
CA ILE A 51 -40.97 -11.71 13.79
C ILE A 51 -40.06 -10.67 13.09
N GLY A 52 -38.81 -11.00 12.76
CA GLY A 52 -37.85 -10.10 12.12
C GLY A 52 -37.16 -9.14 13.09
N ILE A 53 -37.28 -9.36 14.39
CA ILE A 53 -36.55 -8.60 15.41
C ILE A 53 -35.20 -9.30 15.61
N GLY A 54 -34.21 -8.92 14.80
CA GLY A 54 -32.83 -9.41 14.86
C GLY A 54 -32.39 -10.30 13.70
N ASP A 55 -32.95 -10.11 12.50
CA ASP A 55 -32.47 -10.75 11.28
C ASP A 55 -31.68 -9.76 10.44
N ASP A 56 -30.35 -9.76 10.62
CA ASP A 56 -29.43 -9.20 9.65
C ASP A 56 -28.55 -10.34 9.14
N ASN A 57 -28.62 -10.55 7.83
CA ASN A 57 -27.73 -11.32 6.96
C ASN A 57 -26.48 -11.89 7.65
N GLU A 58 -26.27 -13.20 7.52
CA GLU A 58 -25.15 -13.98 8.10
C GLU A 58 -23.71 -13.50 7.76
N ASP A 59 -23.54 -12.40 7.04
CA ASP A 59 -22.24 -11.87 6.59
C ASP A 59 -21.76 -10.60 7.32
N ILE A 60 -22.49 -10.04 8.29
CA ILE A 60 -22.01 -8.90 9.08
C ILE A 60 -21.42 -9.41 10.40
N LYS A 61 -20.09 -9.40 10.49
CA LYS A 61 -19.32 -9.68 11.70
C LYS A 61 -19.79 -8.83 12.88
N TYR A 62 -20.26 -9.49 13.93
CA TYR A 62 -20.31 -9.05 15.34
C TYR A 62 -20.44 -7.53 15.53
N ASP A 63 -21.61 -7.00 15.24
CA ASP A 63 -22.00 -5.68 15.74
C ASP A 63 -22.76 -5.87 17.07
N ASP A 64 -22.22 -5.28 18.13
CA ASP A 64 -22.74 -5.36 19.52
C ASP A 64 -24.17 -4.75 19.62
N ASP A 65 -24.58 -3.97 18.62
CA ASP A 65 -25.80 -3.14 18.63
C ASP A 65 -27.11 -3.95 18.51
N ILE A 66 -27.18 -5.02 17.72
CA ILE A 66 -28.42 -5.82 17.56
C ILE A 66 -28.76 -6.56 18.86
N THR A 67 -27.73 -7.09 19.53
CA THR A 67 -27.87 -7.71 20.84
C THR A 67 -28.33 -6.70 21.89
N HIS A 68 -27.96 -5.42 21.73
CA HIS A 68 -28.34 -4.36 22.64
C HIS A 68 -29.82 -3.98 22.48
N GLU A 69 -30.35 -3.87 21.26
CA GLU A 69 -31.76 -3.54 21.02
C GLU A 69 -32.71 -4.62 21.56
N ILE A 70 -32.41 -5.89 21.31
CA ILE A 70 -33.20 -7.01 21.82
C ILE A 70 -33.12 -7.06 23.35
N SER A 71 -31.94 -6.84 23.92
CA SER A 71 -31.76 -6.82 25.38
C SER A 71 -32.54 -5.66 26.02
N CYS A 72 -32.48 -4.45 25.43
CA CYS A 72 -33.23 -3.29 25.90
C CYS A 72 -34.74 -3.48 25.82
N PHE A 73 -35.23 -4.08 24.73
CA PHE A 73 -36.65 -4.38 24.58
C PHE A 73 -37.12 -5.40 25.63
N ILE A 74 -36.41 -6.52 25.76
CA ILE A 74 -36.75 -7.57 26.74
C ILE A 74 -36.66 -7.03 28.17
N GLU A 75 -35.63 -6.25 28.49
CA GLU A 75 -35.46 -5.66 29.81
C GLU A 75 -36.58 -4.66 30.14
N THR A 76 -37.00 -3.85 29.17
CA THR A 76 -38.10 -2.89 29.32
C THR A 76 -39.43 -3.61 29.54
N VAL A 77 -39.74 -4.61 28.71
CA VAL A 77 -40.96 -5.41 28.82
C VAL A 77 -40.98 -6.16 30.16
N TYR A 78 -39.86 -6.77 30.56
CA TYR A 78 -39.77 -7.52 31.81
C TYR A 78 -39.92 -6.62 33.04
N LYS A 79 -39.28 -5.44 33.06
CA LYS A 79 -39.44 -4.45 34.13
C LYS A 79 -40.88 -3.96 34.25
N ASN A 80 -41.55 -3.72 33.13
CA ASN A 80 -42.96 -3.30 33.09
C ASN A 80 -43.91 -4.41 33.56
N CYS A 81 -43.68 -5.67 33.15
CA CYS A 81 -44.47 -6.79 33.67
C CYS A 81 -44.28 -6.96 35.18
N LYS A 82 -43.05 -6.80 35.68
CA LYS A 82 -42.74 -6.88 37.11
C LYS A 82 -43.39 -5.74 37.91
N SER A 83 -43.41 -4.50 37.39
CA SER A 83 -44.06 -3.37 38.06
C SER A 83 -45.59 -3.50 38.11
N LEU A 84 -46.18 -4.19 37.12
CA LEU A 84 -47.62 -4.50 37.06
C LEU A 84 -48.01 -5.79 37.80
N GLY A 85 -47.07 -6.48 38.46
CA GLY A 85 -47.32 -7.73 39.17
C GLY A 85 -47.61 -8.93 38.26
N ILE A 86 -47.36 -8.81 36.96
CA ILE A 86 -47.57 -9.86 35.97
C ILE A 86 -46.41 -10.85 36.07
N GLN A 87 -46.72 -12.13 36.27
CA GLN A 87 -45.68 -13.16 36.29
C GLN A 87 -45.02 -13.26 34.91
N PRO A 88 -43.68 -13.22 34.81
CA PRO A 88 -42.97 -13.29 33.54
C PRO A 88 -43.22 -14.56 32.71
N THR A 89 -43.75 -15.61 33.34
CA THR A 89 -44.15 -16.86 32.69
C THR A 89 -45.33 -16.69 31.72
N ILE A 90 -46.10 -15.60 31.86
CA ILE A 90 -47.27 -15.28 31.03
C ILE A 90 -46.86 -14.59 29.72
N VAL A 91 -45.79 -13.80 29.72
CA VAL A 91 -45.31 -13.04 28.55
C VAL A 91 -45.10 -13.92 27.29
N PRO A 92 -44.42 -15.08 27.37
CA PRO A 92 -44.31 -15.99 26.24
C PRO A 92 -45.64 -16.56 25.74
N LEU A 93 -46.63 -16.72 26.62
CA LEU A 93 -47.96 -17.17 26.21
C LEU A 93 -48.64 -16.07 25.40
N TRP A 94 -48.54 -14.80 25.82
CA TRP A 94 -49.07 -13.68 25.05
C TRP A 94 -48.38 -13.48 23.71
N ILE A 95 -47.05 -13.64 23.65
CA ILE A 95 -46.31 -13.59 22.38
C ILE A 95 -46.76 -14.73 21.46
N LYS A 96 -46.98 -15.93 22.01
CA LYS A 96 -47.50 -17.06 21.26
C LYS A 96 -48.95 -16.83 20.80
N ASP A 97 -49.82 -16.32 21.66
CA ASP A 97 -51.22 -16.03 21.32
C ASP A 97 -51.31 -14.95 20.24
N LEU A 98 -50.43 -13.93 20.27
CA LEU A 98 -50.28 -12.94 19.21
C LEU A 98 -49.86 -13.59 17.89
N LEU A 99 -48.90 -14.51 17.92
CA LEU A 99 -48.44 -15.24 16.74
C LEU A 99 -49.49 -16.20 16.19
N ASP A 100 -50.21 -16.90 17.07
CA ASP A 100 -51.32 -17.80 16.70
C ASP A 100 -52.51 -16.99 16.13
N CYS A 101 -52.70 -15.73 16.55
CA CYS A 101 -53.64 -14.79 15.91
C CYS A 101 -53.18 -14.31 14.53
N LEU A 102 -51.86 -14.13 14.34
CA LEU A 102 -51.28 -13.70 13.06
C LEU A 102 -51.22 -14.85 12.05
N HIS A 103 -51.18 -16.10 12.51
CA HIS A 103 -51.18 -17.30 11.68
C HIS A 103 -52.21 -18.33 12.18
N PRO A 104 -53.51 -18.15 11.87
CA PRO A 104 -54.52 -19.12 12.28
C PRO A 104 -54.24 -20.46 11.59
N THR A 105 -53.71 -21.40 12.36
CA THR A 105 -53.46 -22.77 11.89
C THR A 105 -54.80 -23.45 11.62
N THR A 106 -55.10 -23.66 10.34
CA THR A 106 -56.28 -24.39 9.85
C THR A 106 -56.30 -25.79 10.42
N SER A 107 -57.18 -26.02 11.40
CA SER A 107 -57.56 -27.35 11.86
C SER A 107 -58.51 -27.98 10.83
N ASN A 108 -58.18 -29.21 10.41
CA ASN A 108 -58.91 -30.00 9.42
C ASN A 108 -60.37 -30.24 9.83
N GLY A 109 -61.32 -29.71 9.05
CA GLY A 109 -62.74 -30.05 9.05
C GLY A 109 -63.18 -30.55 7.68
N LYS A 110 -63.75 -31.75 7.63
CA LYS A 110 -64.14 -32.50 6.44
C LYS A 110 -65.45 -31.98 5.82
N ASN A 111 -65.46 -31.95 4.48
CA ASN A 111 -66.53 -32.29 3.53
C ASN A 111 -67.92 -31.62 3.59
N GLY A 112 -68.35 -31.10 2.43
CA GLY A 112 -69.75 -30.89 2.09
C GLY A 112 -69.95 -30.16 0.75
N ASP A 113 -70.04 -30.93 -0.35
CA ASP A 113 -70.44 -30.48 -1.68
C ASP A 113 -71.83 -29.80 -1.70
N GLN A 114 -72.03 -28.76 -2.53
CA GLN A 114 -73.02 -28.72 -3.63
C GLN A 114 -73.11 -27.35 -4.33
N GLN A 115 -72.73 -27.36 -5.61
CA GLN A 115 -73.40 -26.83 -6.82
C GLN A 115 -74.37 -25.62 -6.80
N GLN A 116 -74.09 -24.74 -7.78
CA GLN A 116 -74.99 -24.06 -8.75
C GLN A 116 -75.37 -22.56 -8.57
N THR A 117 -75.01 -21.84 -9.64
CA THR A 117 -75.33 -20.50 -10.18
C THR A 117 -76.84 -20.28 -10.45
N PRO A 118 -77.38 -19.12 -10.99
CA PRO A 118 -76.74 -17.93 -11.63
C PRO A 118 -77.35 -16.52 -11.30
N MET A 119 -76.75 -15.45 -11.90
CA MET A 119 -77.29 -14.15 -12.43
C MET A 119 -78.45 -13.43 -11.66
N GLU A 120 -78.51 -12.12 -11.44
CA GLU A 120 -78.12 -10.93 -12.21
C GLU A 120 -78.51 -9.63 -11.44
N THR A 121 -77.97 -8.49 -11.87
CA THR A 121 -78.46 -7.08 -11.73
C THR A 121 -78.27 -6.24 -10.45
N HIS A 122 -77.45 -5.19 -10.62
CA HIS A 122 -77.39 -3.90 -9.89
C HIS A 122 -78.78 -3.19 -9.83
N PRO A 123 -79.09 -2.31 -8.83
CA PRO A 123 -78.39 -1.02 -8.68
C PRO A 123 -78.37 -0.29 -7.30
N LYS A 124 -77.39 0.64 -7.22
CA LYS A 124 -77.39 2.00 -6.64
C LYS A 124 -77.70 2.23 -5.14
N LYS A 125 -76.59 2.57 -4.46
CA LYS A 125 -76.43 3.48 -3.30
C LYS A 125 -77.50 4.57 -3.19
N ASN A 126 -78.00 4.77 -1.97
CA ASN A 126 -78.08 6.11 -1.37
C ASN A 126 -77.92 6.04 0.14
N SER A 127 -77.03 6.90 0.62
CA SER A 127 -76.61 7.06 1.99
C SER A 127 -77.46 8.16 2.64
N SER A 128 -77.93 7.95 3.86
CA SER A 128 -78.17 9.05 4.80
C SER A 128 -78.12 8.56 6.25
N SER A 129 -77.02 8.94 6.89
CA SER A 129 -76.77 9.00 8.33
C SER A 129 -77.95 9.61 9.10
N ILE A 130 -78.39 8.95 10.17
CA ILE A 130 -79.11 9.61 11.27
C ILE A 130 -78.52 9.14 12.61
N HIS A 131 -78.14 10.18 13.35
CA HIS A 131 -77.52 10.25 14.66
C HIS A 131 -78.46 9.73 15.76
N TRP A 132 -77.96 8.89 16.67
CA TRP A 132 -78.66 8.57 17.93
C TRP A 132 -78.03 9.37 19.06
N THR A 133 -78.83 10.20 19.73
CA THR A 133 -78.52 10.78 21.04
C THR A 133 -79.32 10.02 22.09
N ASN A 134 -78.60 9.45 23.05
CA ASN A 134 -79.17 8.90 24.28
C ASN A 134 -79.70 10.05 25.14
N GLU A 135 -80.98 9.98 25.53
CA GLU A 135 -81.43 10.63 26.76
C GLU A 135 -82.25 9.65 27.61
N THR A 136 -81.64 9.38 28.76
CA THR A 136 -82.18 8.79 29.98
C THR A 136 -83.35 9.63 30.49
N PHE A 137 -84.47 9.01 30.86
CA PHE A 137 -85.34 9.60 31.89
C PHE A 137 -85.91 8.52 32.81
N SER A 138 -85.54 8.66 34.08
CA SER A 138 -86.00 7.89 35.22
C SER A 138 -87.35 8.37 35.74
N ASP A 139 -87.96 7.48 36.51
CA ASP A 139 -88.83 7.69 37.67
C ASP A 139 -90.21 8.33 37.50
N SER A 140 -91.22 7.55 37.91
CA SER A 140 -92.24 7.99 38.87
C SER A 140 -92.90 6.79 39.55
N GLN A 141 -92.61 6.65 40.84
CA GLN A 141 -93.38 5.87 41.80
C GLN A 141 -94.86 6.29 41.81
N THR A 142 -95.79 5.36 42.04
CA THR A 142 -96.73 5.44 43.19
C THR A 142 -97.66 4.22 43.33
N LYS A 143 -97.55 3.57 44.49
CA LYS A 143 -98.60 3.16 45.44
C LYS A 143 -99.82 2.31 44.98
N HIS A 144 -99.92 1.15 45.63
CA HIS A 144 -101.08 0.59 46.34
C HIS A 144 -102.47 0.68 45.66
N GLN A 145 -103.09 -0.47 45.36
CA GLN A 145 -104.14 -1.10 46.19
C GLN A 145 -104.78 -2.27 45.44
N ASP A 146 -104.84 -3.41 46.12
CA ASP A 146 -105.83 -4.45 45.88
C ASP A 146 -107.22 -3.89 46.25
N PRO A 147 -108.25 -4.08 45.42
CA PRO A 147 -109.51 -4.49 46.01
C PRO A 147 -110.24 -5.53 45.14
N SER A 148 -110.21 -6.79 45.59
CA SER A 148 -111.36 -7.67 45.42
C SER A 148 -112.54 -7.11 46.24
N SER A 149 -113.28 -6.18 45.65
CA SER A 149 -114.62 -5.84 46.08
C SER A 149 -115.46 -5.55 44.84
N HIS A 150 -116.49 -6.36 44.63
CA HIS A 150 -117.54 -6.10 43.66
C HIS A 150 -118.10 -4.69 43.89
N PRO A 151 -118.03 -3.76 42.92
CA PRO A 151 -118.96 -2.65 42.92
C PRO A 151 -120.25 -3.18 42.31
N GLU A 152 -121.21 -3.46 43.18
CA GLU A 152 -122.62 -3.29 42.87
C GLU A 152 -122.79 -2.14 41.87
N ILE A 153 -123.47 -2.41 40.76
CA ILE A 153 -123.94 -1.39 39.82
C ILE A 153 -124.93 -0.52 40.59
N LYS A 154 -124.43 0.49 41.30
CA LYS A 154 -125.24 1.64 41.74
C LYS A 154 -125.60 2.39 40.47
N ILE A 155 -126.81 2.15 39.98
CA ILE A 155 -127.46 2.96 38.95
C ILE A 155 -127.39 4.41 39.45
N PRO A 156 -126.66 5.31 38.76
CA PRO A 156 -126.57 6.69 39.18
C PRO A 156 -127.97 7.30 39.11
N PHE A 157 -128.36 8.12 40.09
CA PHE A 157 -129.53 8.97 39.96
C PHE A 157 -129.43 9.77 38.64
N PHE A 158 -130.57 10.00 37.97
CA PHE A 158 -130.66 10.53 36.60
C PHE A 158 -129.84 11.82 36.35
N SER A 159 -129.51 12.58 37.40
CA SER A 159 -128.65 13.77 37.35
C SER A 159 -127.13 13.49 37.24
N GLN A 160 -126.65 12.27 37.53
CA GLN A 160 -125.23 11.89 37.47
C GLN A 160 -124.87 11.02 36.26
N VAL A 161 -125.86 10.39 35.62
CA VAL A 161 -125.68 9.53 34.43
C VAL A 161 -124.99 10.29 33.29
N SER A 162 -125.33 11.57 33.09
CA SER A 162 -124.69 12.40 32.06
C SER A 162 -123.20 12.61 32.29
N ASN A 163 -122.76 12.76 33.55
CA ASN A 163 -121.35 12.93 33.88
C ASN A 163 -120.58 11.61 33.71
N THR A 164 -121.17 10.48 34.10
CA THR A 164 -120.56 9.16 33.91
C THR A 164 -120.42 8.80 32.43
N ILE A 165 -121.42 9.12 31.60
CA ILE A 165 -121.36 8.95 30.14
C ILE A 165 -120.25 9.82 29.54
N ALA A 166 -120.15 11.09 29.95
CA ALA A 166 -119.08 11.99 29.48
C ALA A 166 -117.68 11.50 29.89
N GLN A 167 -117.51 11.03 31.13
CA GLN A 167 -116.24 10.50 31.63
C GLN A 167 -115.83 9.21 30.89
N LYS A 168 -116.78 8.29 30.67
CA LYS A 168 -116.53 7.07 29.89
C LYS A 168 -116.21 7.38 28.42
N LYS A 169 -116.83 8.42 27.84
CA LYS A 169 -116.50 8.89 26.49
C LYS A 169 -115.07 9.43 26.39
N ILE A 170 -114.59 10.14 27.41
CA ILE A 170 -113.20 10.62 27.50
C ILE A 170 -112.23 9.44 27.66
N GLU A 171 -112.55 8.47 28.52
CA GLU A 171 -111.75 7.24 28.67
C GLU A 171 -111.67 6.44 27.37
N CYS A 172 -112.79 6.24 26.67
CA CYS A 172 -112.81 5.60 25.35
C CYS A 172 -111.93 6.36 24.34
N SER A 173 -112.00 7.70 24.31
CA SER A 173 -111.15 8.51 23.43
C SER A 173 -109.66 8.38 23.76
N LYS A 174 -109.28 8.29 25.04
CA LYS A 174 -107.89 8.04 25.45
C LYS A 174 -107.41 6.66 25.04
N ILE A 175 -108.23 5.62 25.24
CA ILE A 175 -107.92 4.24 24.86
C ILE A 175 -107.76 4.13 23.34
N GLU A 176 -108.61 4.81 22.57
CA GLU A 176 -108.54 4.81 21.12
C GLU A 176 -107.29 5.54 20.60
N LYS A 177 -106.89 6.63 21.25
CA LYS A 177 -105.62 7.29 20.97
C LYS A 177 -104.43 6.36 21.24
N TYR A 178 -104.41 5.70 22.40
CA TYR A 178 -103.35 4.75 22.76
C TYR A 178 -103.31 3.55 21.83
N ARG A 179 -104.48 3.04 21.41
CA ARG A 179 -104.59 1.96 20.41
C ARG A 179 -103.97 2.38 19.07
N ASN A 180 -104.17 3.62 18.65
CA ASN A 180 -103.58 4.13 17.41
C ASN A 180 -102.07 4.34 17.54
N GLU A 181 -101.59 4.84 18.68
CA GLU A 181 -100.15 4.96 18.98
C GLU A 181 -99.45 3.60 18.93
N LEU A 182 -100.02 2.58 19.61
CA LEU A 182 -99.52 1.20 19.55
C LEU A 182 -99.52 0.62 18.13
N LYS A 183 -100.54 0.94 17.32
CA LYS A 183 -100.60 0.46 15.94
C LYS A 183 -99.46 1.05 15.10
N ILE A 184 -99.20 2.34 15.23
CA ILE A 184 -98.08 3.02 14.55
C ILE A 184 -96.75 2.42 14.99
N GLU A 185 -96.60 2.12 16.28
CA GLU A 185 -95.38 1.47 16.80
C GLU A 185 -95.19 0.06 16.25
N ILE A 186 -96.26 -0.76 16.18
CA ILE A 186 -96.22 -2.09 15.57
C ILE A 186 -95.81 -2.00 14.10
N ASP A 187 -96.48 -1.13 13.32
CA ASP A 187 -96.17 -0.94 11.90
C ASP A 187 -94.71 -0.46 11.70
N GLY A 188 -94.21 0.40 12.62
CA GLY A 188 -92.82 0.87 12.62
C GLY A 188 -91.80 -0.22 12.96
N LEU A 189 -92.11 -1.09 13.92
CA LEU A 189 -91.28 -2.23 14.29
C LEU A 189 -91.25 -3.30 13.19
N GLU A 190 -92.38 -3.57 12.53
CA GLU A 190 -92.44 -4.48 11.39
C GLU A 190 -91.55 -4.00 10.23
N LEU A 191 -91.54 -2.69 9.95
CA LEU A 191 -90.66 -2.11 8.95
C LEU A 191 -89.17 -2.27 9.32
N GLN A 192 -88.81 -2.07 10.59
CA GLN A 192 -87.43 -2.27 11.06
C GLN A 192 -86.99 -3.73 10.98
N ILE A 193 -87.88 -4.68 11.27
CA ILE A 193 -87.62 -6.11 11.13
C ILE A 193 -87.28 -6.44 9.68
N GLU A 194 -88.04 -5.93 8.72
CA GLU A 194 -87.80 -6.21 7.30
C GLU A 194 -86.48 -5.58 6.82
N GLN A 195 -86.20 -4.33 7.20
CA GLN A 195 -84.91 -3.68 6.89
C GLN A 195 -83.71 -4.43 7.48
N THR A 196 -83.86 -4.95 8.70
CA THR A 196 -82.82 -5.74 9.37
C THR A 196 -82.63 -7.08 8.67
N ARG A 197 -83.72 -7.72 8.22
CA ARG A 197 -83.67 -8.98 7.46
C ARG A 197 -82.96 -8.79 6.11
N ASP A 198 -83.26 -7.72 5.38
CA ASP A 198 -82.58 -7.41 4.12
C ASP A 198 -81.09 -7.16 4.32
N SER A 199 -80.73 -6.41 5.37
CA SER A 199 -79.33 -6.15 5.73
C SER A 199 -78.58 -7.45 6.07
N LEU A 200 -79.23 -8.35 6.82
CA LEU A 200 -78.67 -9.65 7.18
C LEU A 200 -78.46 -10.54 5.94
N ASN A 201 -79.41 -10.53 5.01
CA ASN A 201 -79.29 -11.27 3.75
C ASN A 201 -78.13 -10.73 2.90
N GLN A 202 -77.96 -9.41 2.82
CA GLN A 202 -76.83 -8.80 2.11
C GLN A 202 -75.49 -9.19 2.74
N ILE A 203 -75.37 -9.09 4.07
CA ILE A 203 -74.16 -9.50 4.80
C ILE A 203 -73.85 -10.98 4.54
N THR A 204 -74.87 -11.84 4.53
CA THR A 204 -74.72 -13.27 4.25
C THR A 204 -74.22 -13.52 2.82
N GLN A 205 -74.65 -12.72 1.84
CA GLN A 205 -74.15 -12.82 0.46
C GLN A 205 -72.71 -12.32 0.34
N ASP A 206 -72.39 -11.20 0.98
CA ASP A 206 -71.04 -10.64 0.99
C ASP A 206 -70.05 -11.60 1.66
N GLU A 207 -70.45 -12.23 2.77
CA GLU A 207 -69.66 -13.27 3.45
C GLU A 207 -69.39 -14.46 2.52
N LYS A 208 -70.41 -14.95 1.82
CA LYS A 208 -70.24 -16.04 0.83
C LYS A 208 -69.25 -15.66 -0.28
N PHE A 209 -69.31 -14.43 -0.78
CA PHE A 209 -68.38 -13.94 -1.79
C PHE A 209 -66.95 -13.88 -1.25
N VAL A 210 -66.75 -13.34 -0.04
CA VAL A 210 -65.43 -13.27 0.60
C VAL A 210 -64.87 -14.66 0.84
N MET A 211 -65.66 -15.60 1.35
CA MET A 211 -65.25 -17.00 1.53
C MET A 211 -64.84 -17.65 0.21
N SER A 212 -65.58 -17.40 -0.88
CA SER A 212 -65.20 -17.89 -2.21
C SER A 212 -63.87 -17.31 -2.70
N CYS A 213 -63.57 -16.03 -2.41
CA CYS A 213 -62.30 -15.40 -2.76
C CYS A 213 -61.13 -16.01 -1.98
N ILE A 214 -61.32 -16.28 -0.68
CA ILE A 214 -60.33 -16.92 0.19
C ILE A 214 -60.04 -18.36 -0.28
N ASP A 215 -61.09 -19.12 -0.60
CA ASP A 215 -60.96 -20.47 -1.15
C ASP A 215 -60.23 -20.50 -2.49
N TRP A 216 -60.52 -19.54 -3.37
CA TRP A 216 -59.81 -19.42 -4.64
C TRP A 216 -58.34 -19.07 -4.43
N PHE A 217 -58.04 -18.08 -3.58
CA PHE A 217 -56.66 -17.65 -3.31
C PHE A 217 -55.84 -18.77 -2.67
N SER A 218 -56.41 -19.51 -1.72
CA SER A 218 -55.73 -20.63 -1.08
C SER A 218 -55.43 -21.78 -2.06
N LYS A 219 -56.34 -22.06 -3.00
CA LYS A 219 -56.11 -23.01 -4.09
C LYS A 219 -54.99 -22.54 -5.02
N LEU A 220 -55.02 -21.29 -5.45
CA LEU A 220 -54.00 -20.68 -6.31
C LEU A 220 -52.63 -20.72 -5.65
N LYS A 221 -52.54 -20.30 -4.38
CA LYS A 221 -51.32 -20.37 -3.56
C LYS A 221 -50.75 -21.78 -3.52
N LYS A 222 -51.60 -22.77 -3.23
CA LYS A 222 -51.18 -24.18 -3.17
C LYS A 222 -50.67 -24.67 -4.53
N GLU A 223 -51.35 -24.32 -5.61
CA GLU A 223 -50.96 -24.74 -6.97
C GLU A 223 -49.64 -24.13 -7.40
N LEU A 224 -49.42 -22.84 -7.13
CA LEU A 224 -48.18 -22.13 -7.45
C LEU A 224 -46.99 -22.66 -6.64
N TRP A 225 -47.19 -22.95 -5.36
CA TRP A 225 -46.17 -23.58 -4.53
C TRP A 225 -45.84 -25.00 -4.98
N VAL A 226 -46.85 -25.86 -5.15
CA VAL A 226 -46.63 -27.29 -5.46
C VAL A 226 -46.09 -27.51 -6.87
N SER A 227 -46.57 -26.75 -7.85
CA SER A 227 -46.25 -27.01 -9.26
C SER A 227 -45.04 -26.21 -9.75
N TYR A 228 -44.80 -25.03 -9.18
CA TYR A 228 -43.78 -24.09 -9.68
C TYR A 228 -42.79 -23.62 -8.61
N GLY A 229 -42.98 -23.99 -7.32
CA GLY A 229 -42.10 -23.59 -6.23
C GLY A 229 -42.13 -22.10 -5.92
N ILE A 230 -43.20 -21.39 -6.31
CA ILE A 230 -43.32 -19.95 -6.13
C ILE A 230 -44.06 -19.67 -4.82
N ALA A 231 -43.40 -19.03 -3.85
CA ALA A 231 -44.03 -18.45 -2.67
C ALA A 231 -44.58 -17.07 -3.03
N ILE A 232 -45.89 -16.91 -3.02
CA ILE A 232 -46.54 -15.63 -3.32
C ILE A 232 -46.44 -14.69 -2.12
N GLU A 233 -46.24 -15.24 -0.92
CA GLU A 233 -46.17 -14.53 0.35
C GLU A 233 -45.00 -13.55 0.40
N ASP A 234 -43.90 -13.90 -0.25
CA ASP A 234 -42.66 -13.14 -0.20
C ASP A 234 -42.76 -11.84 -1.02
N ASP A 235 -43.57 -11.84 -2.09
CA ASP A 235 -43.74 -10.65 -2.94
C ASP A 235 -45.07 -10.63 -3.73
N ILE A 236 -46.16 -10.44 -2.98
CA ILE A 236 -47.52 -10.29 -3.55
C ILE A 236 -47.58 -9.12 -4.55
N GLN A 237 -46.81 -8.07 -4.31
CA GLN A 237 -46.83 -6.86 -5.14
C GLN A 237 -46.19 -7.13 -6.51
N SER A 238 -45.00 -7.75 -6.56
CA SER A 238 -44.37 -8.12 -7.82
C SER A 238 -45.19 -9.15 -8.58
N PHE A 239 -45.81 -10.12 -7.89
CA PHE A 239 -46.73 -11.05 -8.55
C PHE A 239 -47.94 -10.32 -9.17
N GLY A 240 -48.53 -9.37 -8.45
CA GLY A 240 -49.62 -8.54 -8.95
C GLY A 240 -49.21 -7.68 -10.16
N GLN A 241 -47.99 -7.12 -10.14
CA GLN A 241 -47.43 -6.38 -11.27
C GLN A 241 -47.24 -7.28 -12.49
N ILE A 242 -46.66 -8.47 -12.31
CA ILE A 242 -46.48 -9.46 -13.38
C ILE A 242 -47.85 -9.82 -13.98
N VAL A 243 -48.86 -10.12 -13.17
CA VAL A 243 -50.21 -10.45 -13.68
C VAL A 243 -50.81 -9.26 -14.45
N ASN A 244 -50.60 -8.03 -13.98
CA ASN A 244 -51.07 -6.84 -14.67
C ASN A 244 -50.31 -6.58 -15.99
N ASP A 245 -49.00 -6.84 -16.02
CA ASP A 245 -48.18 -6.76 -17.22
C ASP A 245 -48.61 -7.81 -18.25
N PHE A 246 -48.89 -9.04 -17.81
CA PHE A 246 -49.43 -10.09 -18.66
C PHE A 246 -50.82 -9.69 -19.21
N LYS A 247 -51.66 -9.07 -18.37
CA LYS A 247 -52.97 -8.53 -18.79
C LYS A 247 -52.83 -7.43 -19.84
N ASN A 248 -51.89 -6.49 -19.66
CA ASN A 248 -51.63 -5.41 -20.61
C ASN A 248 -51.17 -5.94 -21.98
N HIS A 249 -50.53 -7.10 -22.00
CA HIS A 249 -50.12 -7.80 -23.23
C HIS A 249 -51.17 -8.79 -23.75
N GLY A 250 -52.38 -8.81 -23.18
CA GLY A 250 -53.46 -9.70 -23.61
C GLY A 250 -53.17 -11.18 -23.35
N PHE A 251 -52.28 -11.48 -22.41
CA PHE A 251 -51.78 -12.83 -22.10
C PHE A 251 -51.14 -13.55 -23.31
N ASP A 252 -50.68 -12.81 -24.32
CA ASP A 252 -49.94 -13.36 -25.46
C ASP A 252 -48.50 -13.70 -25.04
N SER A 253 -48.27 -15.00 -24.78
CA SER A 253 -46.96 -15.52 -24.38
C SER A 253 -45.87 -15.22 -25.40
N SER A 254 -46.19 -15.17 -26.70
CA SER A 254 -45.19 -14.90 -27.75
C SER A 254 -44.69 -13.46 -27.69
N ARG A 255 -45.60 -12.52 -27.42
CA ARG A 255 -45.27 -11.10 -27.27
C ARG A 255 -44.45 -10.84 -26.01
N ILE A 256 -44.86 -11.43 -24.89
CA ILE A 256 -44.17 -11.29 -23.59
C ILE A 256 -42.75 -11.87 -23.67
N ILE A 257 -42.58 -13.06 -24.25
CA ILE A 257 -41.27 -13.68 -24.43
C ILE A 257 -40.38 -12.81 -25.33
N LYS A 258 -40.93 -12.23 -26.40
CA LYS A 258 -40.16 -11.36 -27.31
C LYS A 258 -39.64 -10.11 -26.59
N GLU A 259 -40.48 -9.45 -25.79
CA GLU A 259 -40.07 -8.27 -25.01
C GLU A 259 -39.03 -8.64 -23.94
N TYR A 260 -39.20 -9.79 -23.27
CA TYR A 260 -38.22 -10.28 -22.31
C TYR A 260 -36.86 -10.59 -22.96
N LEU A 261 -36.85 -11.23 -24.14
CA LEU A 261 -35.62 -11.48 -24.89
C LEU A 261 -34.94 -10.17 -25.33
N GLN A 262 -35.73 -9.16 -25.72
CA GLN A 262 -35.20 -7.84 -26.03
C GLN A 262 -34.60 -7.16 -24.78
N ALA A 263 -35.27 -7.25 -23.63
CA ALA A 263 -34.74 -6.73 -22.37
C ALA A 263 -33.44 -7.43 -21.95
N LEU A 264 -33.35 -8.75 -22.14
CA LEU A 264 -32.11 -9.50 -21.91
C LEU A 264 -30.98 -9.05 -22.86
N SER A 265 -31.28 -8.87 -24.14
CA SER A 265 -30.30 -8.36 -25.11
C SER A 265 -29.78 -6.99 -24.72
N LEU A 266 -30.67 -6.07 -24.33
CA LEU A 266 -30.29 -4.73 -23.86
C LEU A 266 -29.48 -4.79 -22.57
N LYS A 267 -29.84 -5.67 -21.63
CA LYS A 267 -29.07 -5.87 -20.39
C LYS A 267 -27.64 -6.34 -20.68
N MET A 268 -27.45 -7.23 -21.65
CA MET A 268 -26.13 -7.67 -22.09
C MET A 268 -25.33 -6.56 -22.77
N GLU A 269 -26.00 -5.71 -23.56
CA GLU A 269 -25.36 -4.55 -24.21
C GLU A 269 -24.95 -3.48 -23.18
N ILE A 270 -25.80 -3.20 -22.20
CA ILE A 270 -25.49 -2.30 -21.07
C ILE A 270 -24.25 -2.80 -20.34
N LYS A 271 -24.23 -4.08 -19.94
CA LYS A 271 -23.06 -4.67 -19.27
C LYS A 271 -21.79 -4.56 -20.12
N THR A 272 -21.89 -4.83 -21.42
CA THR A 272 -20.75 -4.71 -22.34
C THR A 272 -20.24 -3.26 -22.42
N ASN A 273 -21.13 -2.28 -22.38
CA ASN A 273 -20.76 -0.87 -22.39
C ASN A 273 -20.20 -0.41 -21.03
N GLU A 274 -20.71 -0.91 -19.92
CA GLU A 274 -20.14 -0.69 -18.58
C GLU A 274 -18.70 -1.21 -18.51
N ASP A 275 -18.45 -2.43 -19.00
CA ASP A 275 -17.10 -3.02 -19.07
C ASP A 275 -16.14 -2.16 -19.93
N LYS A 276 -16.62 -1.62 -21.06
CA LYS A 276 -15.85 -0.70 -21.90
C LYS A 276 -15.54 0.62 -21.19
N VAL A 277 -16.52 1.20 -20.50
CA VAL A 277 -16.34 2.44 -19.73
C VAL A 277 -15.31 2.23 -18.63
N GLN A 278 -15.38 1.12 -17.90
CA GLN A 278 -14.38 0.80 -16.88
C GLN A 278 -12.98 0.64 -17.48
N THR A 279 -12.87 0.00 -18.64
CA THR A 279 -11.59 -0.16 -19.35
C THR A 279 -11.02 1.21 -19.76
N LEU A 280 -11.85 2.09 -20.32
CA LEU A 280 -11.44 3.45 -20.69
C LEU A 280 -11.04 4.28 -19.48
N GLN A 281 -11.76 4.17 -18.36
CA GLN A 281 -11.43 4.85 -17.12
C GLN A 281 -10.05 4.42 -16.61
N ASN A 282 -9.77 3.12 -16.59
CA ASN A 282 -8.46 2.59 -16.21
C ASN A 282 -7.34 3.11 -17.13
N GLN A 283 -7.61 3.27 -18.43
CA GLN A 283 -6.66 3.86 -19.39
C GLN A 283 -6.42 5.34 -19.12
N VAL A 284 -7.47 6.11 -18.81
CA VAL A 284 -7.36 7.53 -18.44
C VAL A 284 -6.50 7.68 -17.18
N ASP A 285 -6.73 6.86 -16.16
CA ASP A 285 -5.96 6.92 -14.91
C ASP A 285 -4.48 6.55 -15.13
N ALA A 286 -4.21 5.53 -15.94
CA ALA A 286 -2.84 5.16 -16.33
C ALA A 286 -2.12 6.29 -17.11
N LEU A 287 -2.84 6.95 -18.01
CA LEU A 287 -2.29 8.07 -18.78
C LEU A 287 -2.03 9.28 -17.87
N ASN A 288 -2.94 9.57 -16.94
CA ASN A 288 -2.78 10.67 -15.99
C ASN A 288 -1.57 10.46 -15.07
N ASN A 289 -1.36 9.23 -14.59
CA ASN A 289 -0.15 8.87 -13.84
C ASN A 289 1.12 9.07 -14.67
N SER A 290 1.08 8.74 -15.97
CA SER A 290 2.20 8.97 -16.88
C SER A 290 2.48 10.45 -17.11
N VAL A 291 1.45 11.30 -17.17
CA VAL A 291 1.60 12.75 -17.24
C VAL A 291 2.26 13.29 -15.97
N LEU A 292 1.85 12.82 -14.79
CA LEU A 292 2.44 13.25 -13.52
C LEU A 292 3.93 12.87 -13.40
N THR A 293 4.31 11.66 -13.84
CA THR A 293 5.72 11.25 -13.84
C THR A 293 6.55 12.08 -14.80
N LEU A 294 6.05 12.33 -16.02
CA LEU A 294 6.71 13.20 -17.00
C LEU A 294 6.85 14.64 -16.49
N GLN A 295 5.84 15.19 -15.84
CA GLN A 295 5.92 16.52 -15.22
C GLN A 295 6.99 16.59 -14.13
N SER A 296 7.12 15.56 -13.30
CA SER A 296 8.18 15.46 -12.30
C SER A 296 9.57 15.44 -12.96
N GLN A 297 9.74 14.65 -14.02
CA GLN A 297 10.99 14.62 -14.79
C GLN A 297 11.32 15.97 -15.42
N VAL A 298 10.34 16.65 -16.03
CA VAL A 298 10.52 18.00 -16.58
C VAL A 298 10.95 18.98 -15.50
N LYS A 299 10.36 18.91 -14.30
CA LYS A 299 10.76 19.75 -13.16
C LYS A 299 12.21 19.49 -12.75
N MET A 300 12.61 18.22 -12.65
CA MET A 300 13.99 17.82 -12.35
C MET A 300 14.97 18.35 -13.40
N HIS A 301 14.70 18.12 -14.69
CA HIS A 301 15.54 18.63 -15.78
C HIS A 301 15.63 20.15 -15.79
N ARG A 302 14.54 20.85 -15.47
CA ARG A 302 14.55 22.31 -15.36
C ARG A 302 15.44 22.80 -14.22
N GLN A 303 15.42 22.12 -13.06
CA GLN A 303 16.34 22.42 -11.94
C GLN A 303 17.79 22.17 -12.32
N THR A 304 18.07 21.04 -12.97
CA THR A 304 19.42 20.73 -13.49
C THR A 304 19.88 21.78 -14.50
N LEU A 305 19.01 22.21 -15.40
CA LEU A 305 19.31 23.26 -16.38
C LEU A 305 19.60 24.60 -15.70
N TYR A 306 18.82 24.98 -14.68
CA TYR A 306 19.11 26.18 -13.89
C TYR A 306 20.47 26.10 -13.21
N ALA A 307 20.80 24.97 -12.58
CA ALA A 307 22.12 24.78 -11.97
C ALA A 307 23.26 24.88 -13.00
N PHE A 308 23.10 24.30 -14.19
CA PHE A 308 24.08 24.46 -15.27
C PHE A 308 24.19 25.90 -15.76
N SER A 309 23.07 26.61 -15.89
CA SER A 309 23.08 28.03 -16.29
C SER A 309 23.78 28.93 -15.25
N GLU A 310 23.64 28.61 -13.96
CA GLU A 310 24.37 29.30 -12.90
C GLU A 310 25.88 28.99 -12.94
N LEU A 311 26.26 27.73 -13.15
CA LEU A 311 27.66 27.34 -13.33
C LEU A 311 28.30 28.04 -14.54
N GLU A 312 27.58 28.09 -15.67
CA GLU A 312 28.03 28.80 -16.86
C GLU A 312 28.15 30.31 -16.61
N ALA A 313 27.20 30.92 -15.89
CA ALA A 313 27.28 32.32 -15.48
C ALA A 313 28.49 32.61 -14.56
N MET A 314 28.91 31.63 -13.76
CA MET A 314 30.14 31.67 -12.96
C MET A 314 31.41 31.38 -13.78
N LYS A 315 31.29 31.22 -15.11
CA LYS A 315 32.36 30.79 -16.04
C LYS A 315 32.90 29.39 -15.77
N PHE A 316 32.15 28.57 -15.06
CA PHE A 316 32.39 27.13 -14.91
C PHE A 316 31.61 26.38 -15.98
N GLY A 317 32.09 26.47 -17.22
CA GLY A 317 31.57 25.68 -18.33
C GLY A 317 31.96 24.20 -18.22
N MET A 318 31.50 23.40 -19.18
CA MET A 318 31.77 21.96 -19.22
C MET A 318 33.27 21.66 -19.36
N ASN A 319 34.00 22.48 -20.13
CA ASN A 319 35.43 22.31 -20.32
C ASN A 319 36.20 22.57 -19.02
N GLU A 320 35.82 23.61 -18.29
CA GLU A 320 36.44 23.98 -17.01
C GLU A 320 36.14 22.94 -15.92
N LEU A 321 34.91 22.41 -15.88
CA LEU A 321 34.55 21.30 -14.98
C LEU A 321 35.32 20.02 -15.30
N GLN A 322 35.49 19.70 -16.60
CA GLN A 322 36.27 18.55 -17.02
C GLN A 322 37.75 18.71 -16.64
N GLN A 323 38.33 19.89 -16.85
CA GLN A 323 39.69 20.18 -16.41
C GLN A 323 39.83 20.05 -14.89
N LEU A 324 38.90 20.63 -14.12
CA LEU A 324 38.91 20.50 -12.66
C LEU A 324 38.84 19.04 -12.21
N TRP A 325 37.94 18.25 -12.82
CA TRP A 325 37.81 16.84 -12.50
C TRP A 325 39.08 16.03 -12.80
N LEU A 326 39.70 16.27 -13.96
CA LEU A 326 40.98 15.65 -14.31
C LEU A 326 42.09 16.04 -13.32
N THR A 327 42.19 17.33 -12.97
CA THR A 327 43.16 17.80 -11.98
C THR A 327 42.94 17.17 -10.61
N ILE A 328 41.68 17.05 -10.16
CA ILE A 328 41.35 16.36 -8.89
C ILE A 328 41.79 14.89 -8.94
N LEU A 329 41.57 14.20 -10.07
CA LEU A 329 42.00 12.82 -10.22
C LEU A 329 43.52 12.67 -10.25
N GLU A 330 44.24 13.53 -10.96
CA GLU A 330 45.71 13.53 -10.96
C GLU A 330 46.28 13.75 -9.56
N ILE A 331 45.71 14.69 -8.80
CA ILE A 331 46.08 14.92 -7.39
C ILE A 331 45.76 13.68 -6.55
N ALA A 332 44.60 13.07 -6.74
CA ALA A 332 44.21 11.87 -6.00
C ALA A 332 45.16 10.71 -6.29
N GLU A 333 45.50 10.47 -7.55
CA GLU A 333 46.45 9.44 -7.97
C GLU A 333 47.84 9.68 -7.37
N ALA A 334 48.36 10.91 -7.46
CA ALA A 334 49.64 11.30 -6.86
C ALA A 334 49.69 11.11 -5.34
N ASN A 335 48.53 11.17 -4.66
CA ASN A 335 48.39 10.98 -3.22
C ASN A 335 47.82 9.60 -2.83
N ALA A 336 47.72 8.66 -3.77
CA ALA A 336 47.15 7.32 -3.56
C ALA A 336 45.73 7.32 -2.94
N ILE A 337 44.91 8.31 -3.31
CA ILE A 337 43.51 8.41 -2.92
C ILE A 337 42.65 7.71 -3.98
N PRO A 338 41.68 6.85 -3.61
CA PRO A 338 40.75 6.23 -4.56
C PRO A 338 39.94 7.27 -5.34
N SER A 339 39.78 7.06 -6.64
CA SER A 339 39.06 7.97 -7.55
C SER A 339 37.63 8.28 -7.11
N GLU A 340 36.93 7.30 -6.52
CA GLU A 340 35.56 7.46 -5.99
C GLU A 340 35.46 8.47 -4.83
N GLN A 341 36.55 8.64 -4.07
CA GLN A 341 36.61 9.53 -2.91
C GLN A 341 37.32 10.86 -3.21
N ALA A 342 37.96 10.97 -4.38
CA ALA A 342 38.81 12.09 -4.77
C ALA A 342 38.08 13.44 -4.69
N VAL A 343 36.88 13.52 -5.27
CA VAL A 343 36.08 14.77 -5.30
C VAL A 343 35.61 15.16 -3.90
N SER A 344 35.08 14.22 -3.12
CA SER A 344 34.60 14.50 -1.76
C SER A 344 35.74 14.95 -0.84
N LYS A 345 36.90 14.29 -0.92
CA LYS A 345 38.08 14.67 -0.14
C LYS A 345 38.64 16.02 -0.57
N PHE A 346 38.70 16.30 -1.88
CA PHE A 346 39.12 17.60 -2.39
C PHE A 346 38.24 18.74 -1.87
N ILE A 347 36.91 18.60 -1.95
CA ILE A 347 35.99 19.64 -1.43
C ILE A 347 36.18 19.84 0.06
N LYS A 348 36.32 18.77 0.84
CA LYS A 348 36.59 18.85 2.28
C LYS A 348 37.92 19.53 2.59
N ASP A 349 38.97 19.21 1.84
CA ASP A 349 40.28 19.85 1.99
C ASP A 349 40.22 21.35 1.64
N VAL A 350 39.41 21.74 0.64
CA VAL A 350 39.14 23.15 0.35
C VAL A 350 38.38 23.79 1.51
N GLU A 351 37.29 23.21 2.01
CA GLU A 351 36.54 23.77 3.15
C GLU A 351 37.41 23.96 4.40
N GLU A 352 38.24 22.98 4.75
CA GLU A 352 39.04 22.99 5.98
C GLU A 352 40.34 23.79 5.83
N GLN A 353 41.00 23.72 4.67
CA GLN A 353 42.33 24.30 4.50
C GLN A 353 42.37 25.60 3.69
N TYR A 354 41.29 25.99 2.99
CA TYR A 354 41.32 27.19 2.16
C TYR A 354 41.58 28.46 2.99
N ASN A 355 40.86 28.63 4.10
CA ASN A 355 41.02 29.80 4.97
C ASN A 355 42.41 29.87 5.63
N SER A 356 42.98 28.71 6.00
CA SER A 356 44.32 28.67 6.57
C SER A 356 45.40 28.97 5.52
N LYS A 357 45.25 28.45 4.28
CA LYS A 357 46.14 28.71 3.13
C LYS A 357 46.08 30.14 2.60
N LEU A 358 44.92 30.78 2.63
CA LEU A 358 44.83 32.22 2.29
C LEU A 358 45.67 33.08 3.25
N GLY A 359 45.72 32.73 4.53
CA GLY A 359 46.58 33.38 5.52
C GLY A 359 48.08 33.10 5.32
N PHE A 360 48.44 31.96 4.74
CA PHE A 360 49.83 31.62 4.42
C PHE A 360 50.40 32.50 3.31
N GLU A 361 49.62 32.93 2.33
CA GLU A 361 50.11 33.84 1.29
C GLU A 361 50.58 35.18 1.89
N LYS A 362 49.80 35.73 2.84
CA LYS A 362 50.21 36.91 3.60
C LYS A 362 51.51 36.66 4.38
N LYS A 363 51.62 35.52 5.06
CA LYS A 363 52.80 35.16 5.85
C LYS A 363 54.04 34.87 4.99
N VAL A 364 53.85 34.30 3.81
CA VAL A 364 54.90 34.10 2.80
C VAL A 364 55.37 35.44 2.25
N ASN A 365 54.45 36.37 1.99
CA ASN A 365 54.80 37.69 1.50
C ASN A 365 55.54 38.52 2.59
N GLU A 366 55.12 38.41 3.85
CA GLU A 366 55.83 38.97 5.01
C GLU A 366 57.26 38.42 5.11
N LYS A 367 57.43 37.09 5.03
CA LYS A 367 58.77 36.47 5.07
C LYS A 367 59.63 36.81 3.85
N ARG A 368 59.03 36.95 2.66
CA ARG A 368 59.73 37.41 1.46
C ARG A 368 60.20 38.86 1.62
N ASN A 369 59.40 39.71 2.25
CA ASN A 369 59.78 41.09 2.55
C ASN A 369 60.91 41.16 3.59
N GLU A 370 60.86 40.35 4.65
CA GLU A 370 61.95 40.21 5.62
C GLU A 370 63.25 39.74 4.93
N LEU A 371 63.17 38.74 4.06
CA LEU A 371 64.31 38.23 3.30
C LEU A 371 64.92 39.30 2.39
N ASN A 372 64.08 40.08 1.71
CA ASN A 372 64.51 41.17 0.84
C ASN A 372 65.21 42.29 1.64
N GLN A 373 64.72 42.61 2.85
CA GLN A 373 65.38 43.56 3.75
C GLN A 373 66.75 43.04 4.19
N LEU A 374 66.84 41.79 4.62
CA LEU A 374 68.10 41.19 5.06
C LEU A 374 69.11 41.12 3.90
N ASN A 375 68.66 40.76 2.70
CA ASN A 375 69.51 40.72 1.51
C ASN A 375 70.01 42.13 1.11
N SER A 376 69.17 43.16 1.26
CA SER A 376 69.57 44.56 1.07
C SER A 376 70.65 44.97 2.07
N GLU A 377 70.50 44.58 3.34
CA GLU A 377 71.47 44.84 4.40
C GLU A 377 72.81 44.11 4.16
N VAL A 378 72.77 42.84 3.78
CA VAL A 378 73.96 42.07 3.36
C VAL A 378 74.65 42.75 2.19
N ASN A 379 73.91 43.20 1.17
CA ASN A 379 74.50 43.91 0.03
C ASN A 379 75.12 45.25 0.43
N LYS A 380 74.52 46.00 1.35
CA LYS A 380 75.14 47.21 1.91
C LYS A 380 76.46 46.87 2.62
N ASN A 381 76.48 45.82 3.43
CA ASN A 381 77.69 45.36 4.12
C ASN A 381 78.77 44.89 3.13
N ARG A 382 78.38 44.23 2.03
CA ARG A 382 79.29 43.87 0.93
C ARG A 382 79.89 45.08 0.24
N LEU A 383 79.09 46.13 -0.03
CA LEU A 383 79.58 47.37 -0.61
C LEU A 383 80.57 48.08 0.32
N ILE A 384 80.29 48.08 1.63
CA ILE A 384 81.20 48.62 2.65
C ILE A 384 82.53 47.84 2.67
N LEU A 385 82.48 46.50 2.61
CA LEU A 385 83.68 45.67 2.53
C LEU A 385 84.45 45.87 1.22
N GLN A 386 83.77 46.05 0.09
CA GLN A 386 84.40 46.34 -1.20
C GLN A 386 85.09 47.71 -1.23
N ALA A 387 84.61 48.67 -0.43
CA ALA A 387 85.24 49.98 -0.30
C ALA A 387 86.56 49.97 0.51
N THR A 388 86.92 48.86 1.17
CA THR A 388 88.21 48.75 1.86
C THR A 388 89.37 48.51 0.87
N PRO A 389 90.45 49.33 0.90
CA PRO A 389 91.59 49.17 -0.01
C PRO A 389 92.27 47.80 0.14
N PHE A 390 92.72 47.21 -0.98
CA PHE A 390 93.34 45.87 -1.12
C PHE A 390 92.42 44.67 -0.86
N LEU A 391 91.61 44.66 0.21
CA LEU A 391 90.70 43.56 0.53
C LEU A 391 89.49 43.55 -0.40
N GLY A 392 88.97 44.73 -0.75
CA GLY A 392 87.80 44.90 -1.59
C GLY A 392 87.98 44.40 -3.03
N THR A 393 89.13 44.63 -3.65
CA THR A 393 89.43 44.17 -5.02
C THR A 393 89.59 42.66 -5.10
N ALA A 394 90.20 42.04 -4.09
CA ALA A 394 90.34 40.58 -3.99
C ALA A 394 88.98 39.90 -3.74
N LEU A 395 88.19 40.39 -2.79
CA LEU A 395 86.83 39.90 -2.52
C LEU A 395 85.92 40.07 -3.74
N HIS A 396 85.99 41.22 -4.42
CA HIS A 396 85.20 41.47 -5.62
C HIS A 396 85.53 40.48 -6.75
N SER A 397 86.81 40.16 -6.97
CA SER A 397 87.21 39.15 -7.96
C SER A 397 86.74 37.74 -7.58
N LEU A 398 86.75 37.38 -6.29
CA LEU A 398 86.26 36.09 -5.80
C LEU A 398 84.75 35.95 -5.99
N PHE A 399 83.98 36.96 -5.58
CA PHE A 399 82.53 36.97 -5.79
C PHE A 399 82.15 36.96 -7.27
N LYS A 400 82.86 37.70 -8.12
CA LYS A 400 82.65 37.68 -9.58
C LYS A 400 82.90 36.29 -10.20
N ASN A 401 83.80 35.51 -9.62
CA ASN A 401 84.10 34.15 -10.03
C ASN A 401 83.22 33.09 -9.33
N GLY A 402 82.17 33.51 -8.61
CA GLY A 402 81.19 32.63 -7.99
C GLY A 402 81.61 32.04 -6.64
N VAL A 403 82.71 32.51 -6.04
CA VAL A 403 83.16 32.08 -4.71
C VAL A 403 82.41 32.88 -3.65
N GLY A 404 81.47 32.25 -2.95
CA GLY A 404 80.66 32.86 -1.91
C GLY A 404 81.35 32.92 -0.55
N GLU A 405 80.70 33.58 0.41
CA GLU A 405 81.21 33.72 1.79
C GLU A 405 81.44 32.34 2.46
N GLN A 406 80.54 31.39 2.23
CA GLN A 406 80.67 30.02 2.73
C GLN A 406 81.83 29.26 2.08
N ASP A 407 82.14 29.54 0.81
CA ASP A 407 83.28 28.93 0.13
C ASP A 407 84.60 29.48 0.68
N ILE A 408 84.65 30.77 1.02
CA ILE A 408 85.82 31.40 1.66
C ILE A 408 86.04 30.81 3.07
N ILE A 409 84.97 30.65 3.85
CA ILE A 409 85.02 30.00 5.16
C ILE A 409 85.43 28.53 5.01
N GLY A 410 84.84 27.81 4.06
CA GLY A 410 85.14 26.41 3.76
C GLY A 410 86.60 26.22 3.38
N ILE A 411 87.15 27.06 2.49
CA ILE A 411 88.56 27.04 2.09
C ILE A 411 89.47 27.31 3.29
N ASN A 412 89.08 28.22 4.20
CA ASN A 412 89.83 28.48 5.44
C ASN A 412 89.80 27.29 6.40
N LEU A 413 88.65 26.64 6.59
CA LEU A 413 88.55 25.42 7.39
C LEU A 413 89.38 24.28 6.78
N LEU A 414 89.35 24.12 5.46
CA LEU A 414 90.11 23.11 4.73
C LEU A 414 91.62 23.34 4.87
N ALA A 415 92.07 24.60 4.84
CA ALA A 415 93.45 24.95 5.10
C ALA A 415 93.86 24.73 6.57
N GLN A 416 92.94 24.93 7.52
CA GLN A 416 93.17 24.61 8.93
C GLN A 416 93.25 23.09 9.17
N GLU A 417 92.37 22.30 8.55
CA GLU A 417 92.46 20.83 8.59
C GLU A 417 93.75 20.32 7.93
N TYR A 418 94.13 20.92 6.79
CA TYR A 418 95.39 20.60 6.11
C TYR A 418 96.62 20.97 6.96
N LYS A 419 96.59 22.13 7.65
CA LYS A 419 97.59 22.53 8.65
C LYS A 419 97.72 21.50 9.77
N ASN A 420 96.59 21.03 10.32
CA ASN A 420 96.57 20.04 11.39
C ASN A 420 97.08 18.67 10.92
N ASN A 421 96.78 18.28 9.68
CA ASN A 421 97.23 17.01 9.10
C ASN A 421 98.73 16.99 8.75
N ILE A 422 99.32 18.13 8.34
CA ILE A 422 100.78 18.24 8.11
C ILE A 422 101.55 18.11 9.43
N VAL A 423 101.09 18.77 10.51
CA VAL A 423 101.73 18.71 11.83
C VAL A 423 101.68 17.30 12.44
N SER A 424 100.71 16.46 12.06
CA SER A 424 100.64 15.06 12.47
C SER A 424 101.56 14.11 11.70
N LEU A 425 102.10 14.49 10.54
CA LEU A 425 102.99 13.61 9.76
C LEU A 425 104.47 13.73 10.17
N ASP A 426 104.91 14.88 10.67
CA ASP A 426 106.31 15.12 11.07
C ASP A 426 106.67 14.53 12.45
N VAL A 427 105.71 13.99 13.21
CA VAL A 427 105.98 13.38 14.54
C VAL A 427 106.34 11.89 14.45
N VAL A 428 106.29 11.25 13.27
CA VAL A 428 106.44 9.78 13.16
C VAL A 428 107.85 9.31 12.75
N TYR A 429 108.74 10.18 12.26
CA TYR A 429 110.12 9.79 11.95
C TYR A 429 111.13 10.87 12.34
N GLU A 430 111.54 10.85 13.61
CA GLU A 430 112.94 10.90 14.06
C GLU A 430 113.01 11.38 15.52
N ASN A 431 113.30 10.44 16.41
CA ASN A 431 113.89 10.75 17.70
C ASN A 431 114.93 9.69 18.05
N LYS A 432 116.17 9.96 17.65
CA LYS A 432 117.32 9.85 18.56
C LYS A 432 118.15 11.13 18.49
N GLU A 433 118.11 11.80 19.64
CA GLU A 433 119.15 12.60 20.29
C GLU A 433 119.56 13.98 19.73
N ASN A 434 119.27 14.96 20.60
CA ASN A 434 120.13 16.09 20.99
C ASN A 434 120.46 17.14 19.92
N LYS A 435 119.71 18.25 19.94
CA LYS A 435 120.20 19.57 20.39
C LYS A 435 119.14 20.66 20.21
N GLN A 436 119.11 21.55 21.21
CA GLN A 436 118.72 22.97 21.17
C GLN A 436 117.67 23.42 20.14
N ASP A 437 116.47 23.65 20.68
CA ASP A 437 115.78 24.95 20.64
C ASP A 437 116.03 25.84 19.41
N LYS A 438 115.10 25.74 18.47
CA LYS A 438 114.58 26.85 17.67
C LYS A 438 113.23 26.44 17.12
N GLY A 439 112.16 26.83 17.81
CA GLY A 439 110.80 26.71 17.30
C GLY A 439 110.64 27.50 16.00
N THR A 440 110.73 26.81 14.87
CA THR A 440 110.31 27.35 13.58
C THR A 440 108.79 27.36 13.58
N LYS A 441 108.21 28.52 13.88
CA LYS A 441 106.84 28.83 13.46
C LYS A 441 106.80 28.65 11.95
N THR A 442 106.21 27.56 11.48
CA THR A 442 105.88 27.40 10.06
C THR A 442 105.00 28.58 9.68
N ASP A 443 105.52 29.45 8.80
CA ASP A 443 104.83 30.65 8.36
C ASP A 443 103.50 30.25 7.71
N GLU A 444 102.37 30.82 8.15
CA GLU A 444 101.03 30.42 7.68
C GLU A 444 100.90 30.52 6.16
N ARG A 445 101.71 31.38 5.53
CA ARG A 445 101.80 31.50 4.07
C ARG A 445 102.28 30.23 3.37
N GLU A 446 103.12 29.43 4.01
CA GLU A 446 103.72 28.26 3.40
C GLU A 446 102.72 27.09 3.29
N ILE A 447 101.82 26.97 4.28
CA ILE A 447 100.73 25.98 4.29
C ILE A 447 99.73 26.24 3.16
N TRP A 448 99.35 27.52 2.97
CA TRP A 448 98.46 27.92 1.88
C TRP A 448 99.06 27.68 0.50
N ARG A 449 100.39 27.84 0.35
CA ARG A 449 101.09 27.55 -0.91
C ARG A 449 101.03 26.05 -1.24
N LEU A 450 101.31 25.19 -0.26
CA LEU A 450 101.27 23.72 -0.45
C LEU A 450 99.86 23.21 -0.79
N LEU A 451 98.84 23.68 -0.08
CA LEU A 451 97.44 23.35 -0.37
C LEU A 451 97.04 23.76 -1.80
N THR A 452 97.48 24.94 -2.25
CA THR A 452 97.17 25.45 -3.59
C THR A 452 97.76 24.56 -4.69
N ASP A 453 98.99 24.08 -4.50
CA ASP A 453 99.64 23.22 -5.50
C ASP A 453 99.04 21.81 -5.52
N GLU A 454 98.58 21.29 -4.39
CA GLU A 454 97.86 20.01 -4.35
C GLU A 454 96.46 20.10 -4.97
N LEU A 455 95.72 21.20 -4.75
CA LEU A 455 94.43 21.45 -5.40
C LEU A 455 94.56 21.55 -6.93
N LYS A 456 95.66 22.13 -7.44
CA LYS A 456 95.95 22.13 -8.89
C LYS A 456 96.10 20.72 -9.44
N ARG A 457 96.69 19.78 -8.68
CA ARG A 457 96.84 18.37 -9.10
C ARG A 457 95.49 17.67 -9.26
N TYR A 458 94.52 17.95 -8.39
CA TYR A 458 93.17 17.35 -8.44
C TYR A 458 92.28 17.90 -9.56
N GLY A 459 92.58 19.08 -10.11
CA GLY A 459 91.87 19.65 -11.26
C GLY A 459 91.86 18.74 -12.50
N GLY A 460 92.94 17.95 -12.70
CA GLY A 460 93.01 16.97 -13.79
C GLY A 460 92.07 15.77 -13.63
N ILE A 461 91.83 15.33 -12.40
CA ILE A 461 90.96 14.17 -12.10
C ILE A 461 89.49 14.50 -12.37
N LYS A 462 89.06 15.73 -12.08
CA LYS A 462 87.68 16.20 -12.34
C LYS A 462 87.33 16.18 -13.84
N ILE A 463 88.29 16.47 -14.71
CA ILE A 463 88.11 16.42 -16.17
C ILE A 463 87.93 14.97 -16.64
N ALA A 464 88.69 14.04 -16.06
CA ALA A 464 88.56 12.61 -16.38
C ALA A 464 87.18 12.04 -15.96
N ILE A 465 86.68 12.43 -14.78
CA ILE A 465 85.35 12.01 -14.28
C ILE A 465 84.25 12.52 -15.22
N ARG A 466 84.28 13.79 -15.64
CA ARG A 466 83.28 14.36 -16.56
C ARG A 466 83.19 13.55 -17.86
N LYS A 467 84.33 13.16 -18.42
CA LYS A 467 84.40 12.35 -19.65
C LYS A 467 83.80 10.94 -19.47
N GLN A 468 83.87 10.37 -18.26
CA GLN A 468 83.21 9.10 -17.94
C GLN A 468 81.71 9.26 -17.73
N THR A 469 81.26 10.35 -17.12
CA THR A 469 79.84 10.65 -16.93
C THR A 469 79.13 10.83 -18.29
N GLU A 470 79.74 11.55 -19.23
CA GLU A 470 79.19 11.72 -20.59
C GLU A 470 78.99 10.37 -21.32
N LYS A 471 79.92 9.42 -21.14
CA LYS A 471 79.76 8.06 -21.69
C LYS A 471 78.62 7.28 -21.05
N LEU A 472 78.41 7.44 -19.74
CA LEU A 472 77.32 6.78 -19.02
C LEU A 472 75.96 7.28 -19.53
N ASP A 473 75.84 8.57 -19.78
CA ASP A 473 74.60 9.18 -20.26
C ASP A 473 74.26 8.71 -21.68
N MET A 474 75.26 8.54 -22.55
CA MET A 474 75.05 7.92 -23.87
C MET A 474 74.47 6.50 -23.78
N ILE A 475 75.01 5.67 -22.88
CA ILE A 475 74.53 4.29 -22.69
C ILE A 475 73.09 4.26 -22.16
N LYS A 476 72.74 5.17 -21.24
CA LYS A 476 71.37 5.29 -20.74
C LYS A 476 70.37 5.64 -21.85
N GLN A 477 70.78 6.50 -22.78
CA GLN A 477 69.95 6.85 -23.93
C GLN A 477 69.69 5.63 -24.83
N GLU A 478 70.73 4.84 -25.14
CA GLU A 478 70.58 3.61 -25.94
C GLU A 478 69.64 2.57 -25.30
N ILE A 479 69.69 2.43 -23.96
CA ILE A 479 68.78 1.55 -23.21
C ILE A 479 67.33 2.04 -23.36
N SER A 480 67.09 3.34 -23.23
CA SER A 480 65.76 3.93 -23.38
C SER A 480 65.19 3.69 -24.79
N ASP A 481 66.00 3.86 -25.83
CA ASP A 481 65.59 3.65 -27.21
C ASP A 481 65.27 2.17 -27.48
N SER A 482 66.04 1.25 -26.89
CA SER A 482 65.81 -0.20 -27.01
C SER A 482 64.51 -0.64 -26.32
N GLU A 483 64.19 -0.09 -25.14
CA GLU A 483 62.93 -0.42 -24.45
C GLU A 483 61.72 0.10 -25.22
N LYS A 484 61.84 1.26 -25.88
CA LYS A 484 60.80 1.78 -26.77
C LYS A 484 60.54 0.83 -27.95
N GLN A 485 61.58 0.35 -28.63
CA GLN A 485 61.44 -0.60 -29.73
C GLN A 485 60.76 -1.91 -29.29
N LYS A 486 61.09 -2.41 -28.09
CA LYS A 486 60.46 -3.59 -27.50
C LYS A 486 58.96 -3.38 -27.26
N GLN A 487 58.54 -2.20 -26.79
CA GLN A 487 57.11 -1.89 -26.62
C GLN A 487 56.36 -1.84 -27.95
N GLU A 488 56.96 -1.28 -29.00
CA GLU A 488 56.39 -1.27 -30.35
C GLU A 488 56.22 -2.69 -30.91
N ALA A 489 57.23 -3.55 -30.75
CA ALA A 489 57.14 -4.97 -31.13
C ALA A 489 56.00 -5.70 -30.40
N PHE A 490 55.83 -5.42 -29.10
CA PHE A 490 54.74 -6.01 -28.31
C PHE A 490 53.35 -5.57 -28.80
N ALA A 491 53.21 -4.32 -29.23
CA ALA A 491 51.97 -3.83 -29.84
C ALA A 491 51.64 -4.55 -31.15
N TYR A 492 52.63 -4.78 -32.01
CA TYR A 492 52.45 -5.57 -33.25
C TYR A 492 52.04 -7.01 -32.97
N CYS A 493 52.62 -7.66 -31.97
CA CYS A 493 52.22 -9.03 -31.57
C CYS A 493 50.76 -9.09 -31.12
N LYS A 494 50.30 -8.11 -30.32
CA LYS A 494 48.88 -8.01 -29.93
C LYS A 494 47.95 -7.87 -31.14
N LEU A 495 48.32 -7.01 -32.10
CA LEU A 495 47.56 -6.83 -33.33
C LEU A 495 47.44 -8.14 -34.14
N ALA A 496 48.55 -8.88 -34.25
CA ALA A 496 48.57 -10.17 -34.94
C ALA A 496 47.63 -11.19 -34.27
N ILE A 497 47.62 -11.27 -32.92
CA ILE A 497 46.70 -12.14 -32.18
C ILE A 497 45.24 -11.79 -32.46
N CYS A 498 44.89 -10.50 -32.47
CA CYS A 498 43.53 -10.04 -32.80
C CYS A 498 43.12 -10.43 -34.23
N LEU A 499 44.01 -10.30 -35.21
CA LEU A 499 43.76 -10.71 -36.59
C LEU A 499 43.55 -12.22 -36.71
N THR A 500 44.38 -13.02 -36.05
CA THR A 500 44.23 -14.49 -36.02
C THR A 500 42.86 -14.89 -35.47
N ASN A 501 42.43 -14.32 -34.34
CA ASN A 501 41.13 -14.60 -33.75
C ASN A 501 39.97 -14.18 -34.67
N ALA A 502 40.10 -13.06 -35.39
CA ALA A 502 39.10 -12.62 -36.35
C ALA A 502 38.96 -13.59 -37.54
N ILE A 503 40.08 -14.14 -38.02
CA ILE A 503 40.10 -15.16 -39.07
C ILE A 503 39.45 -16.45 -38.56
N ASP A 504 39.79 -16.89 -37.35
CA ASP A 504 39.26 -18.12 -36.76
C ASP A 504 37.73 -18.07 -36.56
N ASN A 505 37.21 -16.92 -36.13
CA ASN A 505 35.77 -16.66 -36.06
C ASN A 505 35.09 -16.75 -37.43
N LYS A 506 35.73 -16.21 -38.48
CA LYS A 506 35.19 -16.32 -39.85
C LYS A 506 35.20 -17.75 -40.37
N ILE A 507 36.25 -18.51 -40.07
CA ILE A 507 36.33 -19.94 -40.43
C ILE A 507 35.23 -20.71 -39.72
N SER A 508 35.02 -20.47 -38.42
CA SER A 508 33.94 -21.09 -37.63
C SER A 508 32.55 -20.79 -38.20
N HIS A 509 32.31 -19.55 -38.61
CA HIS A 509 31.05 -19.16 -39.27
C HIS A 509 30.86 -19.87 -40.62
N LEU A 510 31.91 -19.94 -41.45
CA LEU A 510 31.87 -20.67 -42.72
C LEU A 510 31.64 -22.17 -42.50
N ARG A 511 32.24 -22.75 -41.47
CA ARG A 511 32.02 -24.15 -41.08
C ARG A 511 30.57 -24.41 -40.71
N GLY A 512 29.97 -23.55 -39.88
CA GLY A 512 28.55 -23.65 -39.52
C GLY A 512 27.61 -23.51 -40.71
N LEU A 513 27.95 -22.64 -41.68
CA LEU A 513 27.20 -22.55 -42.95
C LEU A 513 27.30 -23.85 -43.75
N ILE A 514 28.50 -24.42 -43.89
CA ILE A 514 28.70 -25.70 -44.58
C ILE A 514 27.88 -26.80 -43.88
N GLU A 515 28.00 -26.95 -42.56
CA GLU A 515 27.22 -27.93 -41.79
C GLU A 515 25.71 -27.73 -42.02
N HIS A 516 25.19 -26.51 -41.96
CA HIS A 516 23.77 -26.23 -42.19
C HIS A 516 23.29 -26.62 -43.61
N TYR A 517 24.08 -26.33 -44.65
CA TYR A 517 23.70 -26.62 -46.03
C TYR A 517 23.85 -28.11 -46.38
N PHE A 518 24.85 -28.79 -45.84
CA PHE A 518 25.12 -30.18 -46.20
C PHE A 518 24.35 -31.19 -45.33
N ASP A 519 24.00 -30.87 -44.07
CA ASP A 519 23.37 -31.85 -43.17
C ASP A 519 21.86 -32.05 -43.45
N LYS A 520 21.19 -31.09 -44.12
CA LYS A 520 19.74 -31.18 -44.40
C LYS A 520 19.36 -31.78 -45.77
N ASP A 521 20.21 -31.66 -46.79
CA ASP A 521 19.86 -32.05 -48.16
C ASP A 521 20.66 -33.26 -48.72
N MET A 522 21.80 -33.64 -48.14
CA MET A 522 22.57 -34.78 -48.65
C MET A 522 22.08 -36.14 -48.14
N TYR A 523 21.65 -36.26 -46.88
CA TYR A 523 21.22 -37.56 -46.33
C TYR A 523 19.87 -38.05 -46.88
N SER A 524 19.07 -37.20 -47.53
CA SER A 524 17.78 -37.60 -48.10
C SER A 524 17.85 -37.98 -49.59
N LYS A 525 18.97 -37.75 -50.30
CA LYS A 525 19.05 -37.95 -51.77
C LYS A 525 20.22 -38.79 -52.29
N ILE A 526 21.10 -39.33 -51.46
CA ILE A 526 22.26 -40.13 -51.91
C ILE A 526 22.13 -41.60 -51.49
N SER A 527 21.06 -42.27 -51.93
CA SER A 527 20.98 -43.74 -51.92
C SER A 527 21.11 -44.37 -53.32
N THR A 528 21.23 -43.59 -54.38
CA THR A 528 21.44 -44.11 -55.73
C THR A 528 22.14 -43.05 -56.56
N VAL A 529 23.35 -43.35 -57.03
CA VAL A 529 24.08 -42.81 -58.21
C VAL A 529 25.59 -42.83 -57.91
N HIS A 530 26.33 -43.34 -58.89
CA HIS A 530 27.74 -43.70 -58.92
C HIS A 530 28.75 -42.59 -58.54
N PRO A 531 29.96 -42.96 -58.07
CA PRO A 531 31.01 -42.02 -57.69
C PRO A 531 31.84 -41.63 -58.90
N THR A 532 31.72 -40.40 -59.36
CA THR A 532 32.74 -39.76 -60.21
C THR A 532 32.54 -38.26 -60.14
N LEU A 533 33.61 -37.55 -59.75
CA LEU A 533 33.74 -36.08 -59.60
C LEU A 533 33.35 -35.52 -58.21
N LEU A 534 34.22 -35.76 -57.22
CA LEU A 534 34.41 -34.88 -56.06
C LEU A 534 35.44 -33.81 -56.43
N PRO A 535 35.12 -32.50 -56.37
CA PRO A 535 36.14 -31.46 -56.39
C PRO A 535 36.89 -31.46 -55.05
N MET A 536 38.20 -31.36 -55.18
CA MET A 536 39.23 -31.35 -54.14
C MET A 536 38.90 -30.37 -52.99
N LEU A 537 38.39 -30.90 -51.87
CA LEU A 537 38.33 -30.21 -50.58
C LEU A 537 39.69 -30.37 -49.89
N ILE A 538 40.45 -29.28 -49.80
CA ILE A 538 41.68 -29.22 -49.02
C ILE A 538 41.27 -29.19 -47.53
N PHE A 539 41.37 -30.34 -46.86
CA PHE A 539 41.40 -30.39 -45.40
C PHE A 539 42.74 -29.82 -44.94
N ILE A 540 42.73 -28.62 -44.36
CA ILE A 540 43.84 -28.16 -43.52
C ILE A 540 43.69 -28.93 -42.21
N THR A 541 44.44 -30.02 -42.08
CA THR A 541 44.58 -30.74 -40.82
C THR A 541 45.39 -29.90 -39.85
N ASP A 542 44.78 -29.63 -38.70
CA ASP A 542 45.38 -29.05 -37.50
C ASP A 542 46.70 -29.76 -37.14
N ASN A 543 47.81 -29.10 -37.45
CA ASN A 543 49.15 -29.60 -37.16
C ASN A 543 49.47 -29.26 -35.71
N LYS A 544 48.97 -30.07 -34.77
CA LYS A 544 49.43 -30.08 -33.37
C LYS A 544 50.92 -30.44 -33.35
N SER A 545 51.77 -29.42 -33.48
CA SER A 545 53.18 -29.54 -33.15
C SER A 545 53.30 -29.66 -31.64
N ASN A 546 53.51 -30.89 -31.19
CA ASN A 546 54.12 -31.22 -29.90
C ASN A 546 55.35 -30.34 -29.67
N ASN A 547 55.23 -29.34 -28.80
CA ASN A 547 56.40 -28.73 -28.18
C ASN A 547 56.44 -29.12 -26.70
N LYS A 548 57.38 -30.03 -26.43
CA LYS A 548 57.80 -30.52 -25.13
C LYS A 548 58.24 -29.33 -24.27
N ARG A 549 57.69 -29.23 -23.06
CA ARG A 549 58.33 -28.49 -21.96
C ARG A 549 59.59 -29.25 -21.54
N PRO A 550 60.75 -28.59 -21.38
CA PRO A 550 61.78 -29.04 -20.48
C PRO A 550 61.46 -28.59 -19.05
N ASP A 551 61.69 -29.50 -18.11
CA ASP A 551 61.87 -29.24 -16.69
C ASP A 551 63.14 -28.42 -16.42
N GLU A 552 63.33 -28.04 -15.14
CA GLU A 552 64.45 -27.30 -14.50
C GLU A 552 64.17 -25.78 -14.36
N GLU A 553 64.38 -25.10 -13.22
CA GLU A 553 65.13 -25.40 -12.00
C GLU A 553 64.75 -24.39 -10.90
N LYS A 554 64.98 -24.79 -9.63
CA LYS A 554 64.89 -23.94 -8.42
C LYS A 554 66.06 -22.95 -8.33
N LYS A 555 65.82 -21.78 -7.72
CA LYS A 555 66.70 -20.96 -6.84
C LYS A 555 65.81 -19.83 -6.29
N GLU A 556 65.43 -19.76 -5.02
CA GLU A 556 66.25 -19.45 -3.84
C GLU A 556 67.08 -18.17 -4.02
N GLU A 557 66.61 -17.06 -3.45
CA GLU A 557 67.45 -16.04 -2.82
C GLU A 557 66.61 -15.14 -1.89
N ASP A 558 66.85 -15.32 -0.59
CA ASP A 558 66.70 -14.29 0.44
C ASP A 558 67.71 -13.16 0.17
N LYS A 559 67.25 -11.91 0.05
CA LYS A 559 67.83 -10.70 0.66
C LYS A 559 67.00 -9.45 0.41
#